data_AF-A0A3S5Y0C3-F1
#
_entry.id   AF-A0A3S5Y0C3-F1
#
_cell.length_a   1.000
_cell.length_b   1.000
_cell.length_c   1.000
_cell.angle_alpha   90.00
_cell.angle_beta   90.00
_cell.angle_gamma   90.00
#
_symmetry.space_group_name_H-M   'P 1'
#
loop_
_entity.id
_entity.type
_entity.pdbx_description
1 polymer ?
#
loop_
_entity_poly.entity_id
_entity_poly.type
_entity_poly.pdbx_seq_one_letter_code
_entity_poly.pdbx_strand_id
1 'polypeptide(L)'
;MFYLFTKSILIEIGFKKESYYIGNAKFEFLPESVLNNCFSSANWNRALKYKTTAHEINEKYFMLEVDIYWNLNFQKIELMSKIFFFNEILNSKHFKDTFLDTLFSHYFKHTLKLEKTKSIDKTFIEEYAPDIFKDNLRIKEFDNFLILNEEINTTDKKFKSVSELKYDSFKWKVNKFNQIIYSFPKSILPKNTLVKNTDFIDLNNSLFYINSQSMLNENLTLEFCISNENIKNEILEKMILEIQKSEDPLNNWHLFNLTKDLRYLKNELLKIKNSSDSVESYLKDVYSKLKRNYDKELENLYRIS
;
A
#
# COMPACT_ATOMS: atom_id res chain seq x y z
N MET A 1 -5.31 -16.29 -12.66
CA MET A 1 -4.35 -16.34 -11.53
C MET A 1 -3.90 -14.94 -11.25
N PHE A 2 -3.95 -14.49 -10.01
CA PHE A 2 -3.43 -13.18 -9.59
C PHE A 2 -2.17 -13.40 -8.75
N TYR A 3 -1.05 -12.84 -9.16
CA TYR A 3 0.24 -13.02 -8.48
C TYR A 3 0.29 -12.18 -7.19
N LEU A 4 0.76 -12.77 -6.09
CA LEU A 4 0.88 -12.08 -4.80
C LEU A 4 2.34 -11.74 -4.48
N PHE A 5 3.21 -12.76 -4.37
CA PHE A 5 4.63 -12.57 -4.09
C PHE A 5 5.39 -13.89 -4.26
N THR A 6 6.72 -13.80 -4.27
CA THR A 6 7.62 -14.95 -4.19
C THR A 6 8.24 -15.03 -2.80
N LYS A 7 8.42 -16.24 -2.28
CA LYS A 7 9.14 -16.50 -1.03
C LYS A 7 10.03 -17.74 -1.16
N SER A 8 11.30 -17.57 -0.81
CA SER A 8 12.21 -18.71 -0.63
C SER A 8 11.95 -19.41 0.70
N ILE A 9 11.83 -20.72 0.65
CA ILE A 9 11.69 -21.62 1.80
C ILE A 9 12.72 -22.74 1.73
N LEU A 10 13.10 -23.30 2.86
CA LEU A 10 13.89 -24.52 2.90
C LEU A 10 12.96 -25.71 3.00
N ILE A 11 13.10 -26.66 2.08
CA ILE A 11 12.46 -27.96 2.15
C ILE A 11 13.44 -28.92 2.81
N GLU A 12 13.04 -29.52 3.93
CA GLU A 12 13.77 -30.60 4.57
C GLU A 12 13.49 -31.92 3.84
N ILE A 13 14.56 -32.61 3.49
CA ILE A 13 14.54 -33.88 2.80
C ILE A 13 15.21 -34.90 3.71
N GLY A 14 14.42 -35.87 4.14
CA GLY A 14 14.86 -36.99 4.94
C GLY A 14 15.40 -38.14 4.10
N PHE A 15 16.54 -38.68 4.48
CA PHE A 15 17.19 -39.81 3.81
C PHE A 15 17.20 -41.02 4.75
N LYS A 16 16.54 -42.11 4.36
CA LYS A 16 16.56 -43.39 5.10
C LYS A 16 16.52 -44.56 4.13
N LYS A 17 17.58 -45.38 4.12
CA LYS A 17 17.76 -46.49 3.17
C LYS A 17 17.62 -45.98 1.71
N GLU A 18 16.78 -46.64 0.91
CA GLU A 18 16.47 -46.30 -0.49
C GLU A 18 15.18 -45.45 -0.59
N SER A 19 14.94 -44.58 0.38
CA SER A 19 13.73 -43.75 0.41
C SER A 19 14.02 -42.35 0.90
N TYR A 20 13.26 -41.42 0.32
CA TYR A 20 13.32 -40.00 0.62
C TYR A 20 12.00 -39.54 1.22
N TYR A 21 12.06 -38.59 2.16
CA TYR A 21 10.91 -38.11 2.91
C TYR A 21 10.82 -36.60 2.84
N ILE A 22 9.68 -36.05 2.43
CA ILE A 22 9.43 -34.61 2.36
C ILE A 22 8.04 -34.34 2.91
N GLY A 23 7.93 -33.52 3.96
CA GLY A 23 6.68 -33.40 4.70
C GLY A 23 6.24 -34.77 5.23
N ASN A 24 5.03 -35.19 4.86
CA ASN A 24 4.49 -36.52 5.19
C ASN A 24 4.58 -37.53 4.03
N ALA A 25 5.19 -37.15 2.90
CA ALA A 25 5.27 -38.00 1.72
C ALA A 25 6.59 -38.80 1.68
N LYS A 26 6.50 -40.03 1.16
CA LYS A 26 7.63 -40.93 0.91
C LYS A 26 7.84 -41.04 -0.61
N PHE A 27 9.09 -40.92 -1.05
CA PHE A 27 9.51 -41.07 -2.43
C PHE A 27 10.58 -42.15 -2.55
N GLU A 28 10.50 -42.98 -3.59
CA GLU A 28 11.54 -43.96 -3.92
C GLU A 28 12.69 -43.32 -4.72
N PHE A 29 12.39 -42.26 -5.46
CA PHE A 29 13.34 -41.51 -6.28
C PHE A 29 13.13 -40.00 -6.12
N LEU A 30 14.22 -39.25 -6.17
CA LEU A 30 14.22 -37.79 -6.34
C LEU A 30 14.99 -37.42 -7.62
N PRO A 31 14.55 -36.39 -8.36
CA PRO A 31 15.31 -35.90 -9.50
C PRO A 31 16.76 -35.56 -9.11
N GLU A 32 17.74 -35.89 -9.97
CA GLU A 32 19.16 -35.60 -9.71
C GLU A 32 19.41 -34.11 -9.46
N SER A 33 18.66 -33.23 -10.14
CA SER A 33 18.72 -31.78 -9.93
C SER A 33 18.35 -31.38 -8.50
N VAL A 34 17.48 -32.12 -7.83
CA VAL A 34 17.15 -31.92 -6.41
C VAL A 34 18.28 -32.46 -5.54
N LEU A 35 18.76 -33.68 -5.80
CA LEU A 35 19.81 -34.33 -5.01
C LEU A 35 21.14 -33.56 -5.03
N ASN A 36 21.56 -33.08 -6.20
CA ASN A 36 22.82 -32.37 -6.40
C ASN A 36 22.83 -30.98 -5.74
N ASN A 37 21.66 -30.41 -5.49
CA ASN A 37 21.48 -29.11 -4.85
C ASN A 37 20.96 -29.21 -3.40
N CYS A 38 21.05 -30.41 -2.79
CA CYS A 38 20.79 -30.59 -1.36
C CYS A 38 22.03 -30.27 -0.53
N PHE A 39 21.86 -29.56 0.58
CA PHE A 39 22.95 -29.18 1.48
C PHE A 39 22.68 -29.63 2.93
N SER A 40 23.73 -30.03 3.66
CA SER A 40 23.66 -30.50 5.06
C SER A 40 24.00 -29.43 6.11
N SER A 41 24.08 -28.15 5.71
CA SER A 41 24.70 -27.10 6.54
C SER A 41 23.90 -26.66 7.79
N ALA A 42 24.63 -26.38 8.88
CA ALA A 42 24.13 -25.91 10.17
C ALA A 42 23.72 -24.42 10.20
N ASN A 43 24.02 -23.63 9.17
CA ASN A 43 23.77 -22.18 9.17
C ASN A 43 22.32 -21.77 8.85
N TRP A 44 21.43 -22.74 8.67
CA TRP A 44 20.05 -22.52 8.23
C TRP A 44 19.03 -22.47 9.38
N ASN A 45 19.46 -22.49 10.64
CA ASN A 45 18.56 -22.52 11.80
C ASN A 45 17.56 -21.35 11.87
N ARG A 46 17.84 -20.24 11.18
CA ARG A 46 16.95 -19.06 11.11
C ARG A 46 16.06 -19.02 9.86
N ALA A 47 16.27 -19.90 8.89
CA ALA A 47 15.46 -19.92 7.68
C ALA A 47 14.08 -20.54 7.94
N LEU A 48 13.10 -20.15 7.14
CA LEU A 48 11.75 -20.70 7.16
C LEU A 48 11.77 -22.12 6.54
N LYS A 49 11.57 -23.16 7.35
CA LYS A 49 11.75 -24.57 6.95
C LYS A 49 10.44 -25.36 6.96
N TYR A 50 10.12 -26.01 5.85
CA TYR A 50 9.11 -27.06 5.79
C TYR A 50 9.77 -28.40 6.17
N LYS A 51 9.34 -28.96 7.31
CA LYS A 51 9.99 -30.12 7.92
C LYS A 51 9.36 -31.44 7.46
N THR A 52 10.17 -32.49 7.49
CA THR A 52 9.69 -33.87 7.37
C THR A 52 8.99 -34.30 8.66
N THR A 53 8.03 -35.22 8.55
CA THR A 53 7.39 -35.86 9.72
C THR A 53 8.07 -37.17 10.11
N ALA A 54 8.99 -37.68 9.30
CA ALA A 54 9.67 -38.94 9.58
C ALA A 54 10.71 -38.77 10.69
N HIS A 55 10.78 -39.72 11.62
CA HIS A 55 11.77 -39.75 12.69
C HIS A 55 13.02 -40.57 12.29
N GLU A 56 14.16 -40.24 12.90
CA GLU A 56 15.43 -40.97 12.75
C GLU A 56 15.88 -41.11 11.29
N ILE A 57 16.08 -39.98 10.63
CA ILE A 57 16.54 -39.87 9.25
C ILE A 57 17.74 -38.93 9.18
N ASN A 58 18.58 -39.09 8.15
CA ASN A 58 19.58 -38.07 7.85
C ASN A 58 18.90 -36.94 7.09
N GLU A 59 19.02 -35.70 7.57
CA GLU A 59 18.35 -34.55 6.98
C GLU A 59 19.30 -33.78 6.05
N LYS A 60 18.83 -33.44 4.86
CA LYS A 60 19.42 -32.38 4.02
C LYS A 60 18.34 -31.36 3.65
N TYR A 61 18.77 -30.21 3.18
CA TYR A 61 17.88 -29.10 2.87
C TYR A 61 18.02 -28.68 1.41
N PHE A 62 16.88 -28.33 0.81
CA PHE A 62 16.78 -27.77 -0.53
C PHE A 62 16.15 -26.37 -0.45
N MET A 63 16.80 -25.35 -1.02
CA MET A 63 16.24 -24.00 -1.08
C MET A 63 15.29 -23.89 -2.28
N LEU A 64 14.02 -23.60 -2.01
CA LEU A 64 12.98 -23.53 -3.02
C LEU A 64 12.38 -22.13 -3.07
N GLU A 65 12.41 -21.51 -4.25
CA GLU A 65 11.58 -20.34 -4.54
C GLU A 65 10.15 -20.81 -4.82
N VAL A 66 9.20 -20.24 -4.06
CA VAL A 66 7.77 -20.49 -4.19
C VAL A 66 7.10 -19.20 -4.61
N ASP A 67 6.38 -19.23 -5.72
CA ASP A 67 5.50 -18.17 -6.16
C ASP A 67 4.10 -18.42 -5.60
N ILE A 68 3.55 -17.41 -4.93
CA ILE A 68 2.24 -17.44 -4.30
C ILE A 68 1.26 -16.72 -5.20
N TYR A 69 0.17 -17.39 -5.55
CA TYR A 69 -0.92 -16.84 -6.35
C TYR A 69 -2.27 -16.97 -5.64
N TRP A 70 -3.15 -16.04 -5.92
CA TRP A 70 -4.58 -16.18 -5.68
C TRP A 70 -5.25 -16.70 -6.96
N ASN A 71 -5.83 -17.89 -6.86
CA ASN A 71 -6.74 -18.39 -7.88
C ASN A 71 -8.13 -17.77 -7.71
N LEU A 72 -8.41 -16.72 -8.49
CA LEU A 72 -9.64 -15.94 -8.41
C LEU A 72 -10.91 -16.77 -8.72
N ASN A 73 -10.81 -17.83 -9.54
CA ASN A 73 -11.95 -18.65 -9.91
C ASN A 73 -12.33 -19.64 -8.80
N PHE A 74 -11.33 -20.23 -8.13
CA PHE A 74 -11.54 -21.21 -7.06
C PHE A 74 -11.46 -20.61 -5.66
N GLN A 75 -11.21 -19.30 -5.54
CA GLN A 75 -11.08 -18.60 -4.26
C GLN A 75 -10.12 -19.31 -3.30
N LYS A 76 -8.92 -19.64 -3.78
CA LYS A 76 -7.90 -20.34 -2.99
C LYS A 76 -6.50 -19.85 -3.32
N ILE A 77 -5.58 -20.08 -2.40
CA ILE A 77 -4.14 -19.90 -2.63
C ILE A 77 -3.60 -21.11 -3.43
N GLU A 78 -2.85 -20.81 -4.48
CA GLU A 78 -2.08 -21.79 -5.23
C GLU A 78 -0.60 -21.41 -5.17
N LEU A 79 0.24 -22.43 -4.99
CA LEU A 79 1.67 -22.30 -4.85
C LEU A 79 2.35 -22.92 -6.06
N MET A 80 3.32 -22.25 -6.64
CA MET A 80 4.07 -22.75 -7.78
C MET A 80 5.56 -22.63 -7.53
N SER A 81 6.34 -23.51 -8.16
CA SER A 81 7.78 -23.39 -8.24
C SER A 81 8.24 -23.70 -9.66
N LYS A 82 9.39 -23.14 -10.03
CA LYS A 82 10.09 -23.45 -11.28
C LYS A 82 10.49 -24.93 -11.36
N ILE A 83 10.67 -25.59 -10.21
CA ILE A 83 10.99 -27.01 -10.14
C ILE A 83 9.69 -27.79 -9.99
N PHE A 84 9.21 -28.36 -11.11
CA PHE A 84 7.91 -29.02 -11.21
C PHE A 84 7.67 -30.09 -10.14
N PHE A 85 8.71 -30.86 -9.79
CA PHE A 85 8.65 -31.87 -8.73
C PHE A 85 8.06 -31.34 -7.41
N PHE A 86 8.39 -30.11 -7.02
CA PHE A 86 7.88 -29.54 -5.76
C PHE A 86 6.45 -29.02 -5.86
N ASN A 87 5.86 -28.86 -7.04
CA ASN A 87 4.49 -28.35 -7.15
C ASN A 87 3.46 -29.28 -6.48
N GLU A 88 3.65 -30.59 -6.56
CA GLU A 88 2.80 -31.57 -5.88
C GLU A 88 2.94 -31.47 -4.35
N ILE A 89 4.18 -31.28 -3.87
CA ILE A 89 4.49 -31.16 -2.44
C ILE A 89 3.87 -29.88 -1.86
N LEU A 90 4.11 -28.74 -2.52
CA LEU A 90 3.61 -27.43 -2.09
C LEU A 90 2.08 -27.35 -2.08
N ASN A 91 1.41 -28.02 -3.02
CA ASN A 91 -0.05 -28.01 -3.10
C ASN A 91 -0.72 -29.15 -2.32
N SER A 92 0.06 -30.01 -1.67
CA SER A 92 -0.47 -31.08 -0.81
C SER A 92 -1.27 -30.51 0.36
N LYS A 93 -2.25 -31.27 0.83
CA LYS A 93 -3.04 -30.91 2.02
C LYS A 93 -2.15 -30.69 3.25
N HIS A 94 -1.17 -31.57 3.46
CA HIS A 94 -0.26 -31.47 4.60
C HIS A 94 0.55 -30.17 4.58
N PHE A 95 1.09 -29.75 3.44
CA PHE A 95 1.81 -28.48 3.34
C PHE A 95 0.92 -27.29 3.69
N LYS A 96 -0.32 -27.26 3.15
CA LYS A 96 -1.27 -26.19 3.42
C LYS A 96 -1.63 -26.11 4.90
N ASP A 97 -1.97 -27.25 5.51
CA ASP A 97 -2.45 -27.33 6.88
C ASP A 97 -1.34 -27.06 7.92
N THR A 98 -0.07 -27.39 7.60
CA THR A 98 1.03 -27.32 8.59
C THR A 98 2.00 -26.17 8.39
N PHE A 99 2.04 -25.56 7.20
CA PHE A 99 3.12 -24.63 6.88
C PHE A 99 2.70 -23.33 6.20
N LEU A 100 1.57 -23.29 5.49
CA LEU A 100 1.15 -22.09 4.77
C LEU A 100 0.97 -20.87 5.69
N ASP A 101 0.34 -21.06 6.85
CA ASP A 101 0.19 -20.00 7.86
C ASP A 101 1.53 -19.53 8.41
N THR A 102 2.46 -20.46 8.64
CA THR A 102 3.82 -20.14 9.08
C THR A 102 4.55 -19.32 8.02
N LEU A 103 4.38 -19.67 6.74
CA LEU A 103 4.96 -18.95 5.61
C LEU A 103 4.45 -17.51 5.54
N PHE A 104 3.13 -17.30 5.62
CA PHE A 104 2.53 -15.97 5.63
C PHE A 104 2.92 -15.16 6.86
N SER A 105 2.83 -15.74 8.05
CA SER A 105 3.23 -15.10 9.30
C SER A 105 4.69 -14.65 9.25
N HIS A 106 5.58 -15.46 8.68
CA HIS A 106 6.98 -15.10 8.49
C HIS A 106 7.15 -13.99 7.44
N TYR A 107 6.45 -14.05 6.31
CA TYR A 107 6.57 -13.05 5.24
C TYR A 107 6.11 -11.66 5.71
N PHE A 108 4.99 -11.61 6.42
CA PHE A 108 4.35 -10.37 6.89
C PHE A 108 4.72 -10.01 8.34
N LYS A 109 5.72 -10.66 8.96
CA LYS A 109 6.11 -10.46 10.37
C LYS A 109 6.33 -8.99 10.74
N HIS A 110 6.85 -8.21 9.81
CA HIS A 110 7.15 -6.79 10.01
C HIS A 110 6.22 -5.87 9.24
N THR A 111 5.22 -6.38 8.54
CA THR A 111 4.25 -5.58 7.79
C THR A 111 3.27 -4.94 8.77
N LEU A 112 3.02 -3.64 8.63
CA LEU A 112 1.92 -2.99 9.36
C LEU A 112 0.59 -3.45 8.77
N LYS A 113 -0.36 -3.82 9.62
CA LYS A 113 -1.65 -4.39 9.21
C LYS A 113 -2.78 -3.55 9.78
N LEU A 114 -3.77 -3.26 8.96
CA LEU A 114 -5.09 -2.85 9.44
C LEU A 114 -5.92 -4.11 9.66
N GLU A 115 -6.70 -4.17 10.73
CA GLU A 115 -7.47 -5.39 11.07
C GLU A 115 -8.70 -5.56 10.16
N LYS A 116 -9.11 -4.50 9.48
CA LYS A 116 -10.30 -4.53 8.64
C LYS A 116 -10.10 -5.40 7.40
N THR A 117 -10.93 -6.45 7.31
CA THR A 117 -11.11 -7.21 6.06
C THR A 117 -11.99 -6.41 5.09
N LYS A 118 -11.50 -6.25 3.86
CA LYS A 118 -12.18 -5.51 2.79
C LYS A 118 -12.71 -6.46 1.73
N SER A 119 -13.78 -6.05 1.06
CA SER A 119 -14.42 -6.84 -0.01
C SER A 119 -13.64 -6.69 -1.30
N ILE A 120 -12.54 -7.43 -1.40
CA ILE A 120 -11.72 -7.58 -2.60
C ILE A 120 -12.04 -8.96 -3.15
N ASP A 121 -12.71 -9.02 -4.28
CA ASP A 121 -13.11 -10.26 -4.94
C ASP A 121 -12.57 -10.31 -6.36
N LYS A 122 -12.94 -11.36 -7.12
CA LYS A 122 -12.54 -11.51 -8.52
C LYS A 122 -12.91 -10.28 -9.35
N THR A 123 -14.14 -9.77 -9.20
CA THR A 123 -14.65 -8.62 -9.95
C THR A 123 -13.79 -7.39 -9.68
N PHE A 124 -13.44 -7.14 -8.41
CA PHE A 124 -12.57 -6.03 -8.03
C PHE A 124 -11.18 -6.14 -8.67
N ILE A 125 -10.57 -7.33 -8.64
CA ILE A 125 -9.24 -7.56 -9.24
C ILE A 125 -9.29 -7.40 -10.77
N GLU A 126 -10.36 -7.87 -11.43
CA GLU A 126 -10.52 -7.76 -12.89
C GLU A 126 -10.84 -6.34 -13.34
N GLU A 127 -11.64 -5.59 -12.58
CA GLU A 127 -12.03 -4.21 -12.91
C GLU A 127 -10.88 -3.23 -12.71
N TYR A 128 -10.14 -3.34 -11.59
CA TYR A 128 -9.15 -2.35 -11.19
C TYR A 128 -7.69 -2.78 -11.39
N ALA A 129 -7.44 -4.07 -11.70
CA ALA A 129 -6.11 -4.63 -11.94
C ALA A 129 -5.04 -4.12 -10.95
N PRO A 130 -5.20 -4.33 -9.63
CA PRO A 130 -4.29 -3.78 -8.64
C PRO A 130 -2.87 -4.31 -8.78
N ASP A 131 -1.91 -3.43 -8.52
CA ASP A 131 -0.51 -3.79 -8.30
C ASP A 131 -0.26 -4.14 -6.84
N ILE A 132 0.64 -5.09 -6.59
CA ILE A 132 1.13 -5.38 -5.24
C ILE A 132 2.10 -4.27 -4.81
N PHE A 133 1.77 -3.56 -3.74
CA PHE A 133 2.61 -2.48 -3.20
C PHE A 133 2.91 -2.75 -1.73
N LYS A 134 4.05 -3.41 -1.49
CA LYS A 134 4.49 -3.81 -0.16
C LYS A 134 4.76 -2.60 0.76
N ASP A 135 4.44 -2.76 2.04
CA ASP A 135 4.66 -1.77 3.10
C ASP A 135 3.96 -0.43 2.80
N ASN A 136 2.74 -0.46 2.22
CA ASN A 136 2.04 0.76 1.79
C ASN A 136 1.72 1.72 2.96
N LEU A 137 1.55 1.22 4.18
CA LEU A 137 1.34 2.07 5.37
C LEU A 137 2.59 2.84 5.81
N ARG A 138 3.78 2.45 5.35
CA ARG A 138 5.09 3.05 5.72
C ARG A 138 5.62 4.07 4.72
N ILE A 139 4.79 4.55 3.79
CA ILE A 139 5.16 5.64 2.89
C ILE A 139 5.71 6.82 3.71
N LYS A 140 6.97 7.20 3.38
CA LYS A 140 7.76 8.19 4.12
C LYS A 140 7.32 9.63 3.87
N GLU A 141 6.93 9.93 2.62
CA GLU A 141 6.50 11.25 2.20
C GLU A 141 5.00 11.20 1.91
N PHE A 142 4.22 11.88 2.75
CA PHE A 142 2.77 11.78 2.79
C PHE A 142 2.12 13.11 2.35
N ASP A 143 2.61 13.74 1.27
CA ASP A 143 2.13 15.06 0.84
C ASP A 143 0.95 14.97 -0.14
N ASN A 144 -0.08 15.77 0.12
CA ASN A 144 -1.33 15.87 -0.63
C ASN A 144 -2.13 14.56 -0.70
N PHE A 145 -2.09 13.79 0.39
CA PHE A 145 -2.89 12.58 0.52
C PHE A 145 -4.28 12.90 1.05
N LEU A 146 -5.30 12.17 0.58
CA LEU A 146 -6.63 12.12 1.20
C LEU A 146 -6.76 10.84 2.03
N ILE A 147 -6.89 10.99 3.34
CA ILE A 147 -7.10 9.89 4.30
C ILE A 147 -8.58 9.51 4.33
N LEU A 148 -8.87 8.24 4.06
CA LEU A 148 -10.23 7.67 4.11
C LEU A 148 -10.43 6.76 5.33
N ASN A 149 -9.36 6.18 5.85
CA ASN A 149 -9.39 5.32 7.03
C ASN A 149 -8.87 6.04 8.28
N GLU A 150 -9.71 6.14 9.30
CA GLU A 150 -9.43 6.82 10.57
C GLU A 150 -8.34 6.13 11.41
N GLU A 151 -8.05 4.85 11.16
CA GLU A 151 -6.95 4.13 11.81
C GLU A 151 -5.57 4.65 11.38
N ILE A 152 -5.49 5.39 10.28
CA ILE A 152 -4.23 5.94 9.78
C ILE A 152 -3.86 7.21 10.54
N ASN A 153 -2.89 7.06 11.43
CA ASN A 153 -2.33 8.18 12.17
C ASN A 153 -1.28 8.92 11.33
N THR A 154 -1.54 10.19 11.04
CA THR A 154 -0.61 11.11 10.36
C THR A 154 0.22 11.94 11.33
N THR A 155 -0.03 11.89 12.64
CA THR A 155 0.59 12.75 13.65
C THR A 155 2.12 12.67 13.68
N ASP A 156 2.67 11.47 13.44
CA ASP A 156 4.12 11.22 13.43
C ASP A 156 4.73 11.26 12.02
N LYS A 157 3.93 11.61 11.00
CA LYS A 157 4.37 11.68 9.60
C LYS A 157 4.70 13.11 9.19
N LYS A 158 5.78 13.26 8.44
CA LYS A 158 6.13 14.54 7.79
C LYS A 158 5.39 14.66 6.46
N PHE A 159 4.78 15.81 6.24
CA PHE A 159 4.00 16.16 5.06
C PHE A 159 3.83 17.68 4.98
N LYS A 160 3.65 18.23 3.78
CA LYS A 160 3.27 19.64 3.65
C LYS A 160 1.78 19.79 3.88
N SER A 161 0.95 18.97 3.25
CA SER A 161 -0.51 18.98 3.34
C SER A 161 -1.09 17.57 3.35
N VAL A 162 -2.19 17.37 4.08
CA VAL A 162 -3.06 16.18 3.97
C VAL A 162 -4.51 16.62 4.05
N SER A 163 -5.39 15.76 3.55
CA SER A 163 -6.84 15.93 3.62
C SER A 163 -7.45 14.79 4.41
N GLU A 164 -8.46 15.10 5.22
CA GLU A 164 -9.23 14.15 6.03
C GLU A 164 -10.72 14.33 5.75
N LEU A 165 -11.52 13.29 5.97
CA LEU A 165 -12.97 13.36 5.84
C LEU A 165 -13.62 13.65 7.19
N LYS A 166 -13.52 14.90 7.62
CA LYS A 166 -13.99 15.38 8.92
C LYS A 166 -14.87 16.62 8.71
N TYR A 167 -15.97 16.71 9.43
CA TYR A 167 -16.99 17.79 9.34
C TYR A 167 -17.86 17.75 8.08
N ASP A 168 -18.90 18.56 8.08
CA ASP A 168 -19.89 18.67 6.99
C ASP A 168 -19.55 19.79 5.98
N SER A 169 -18.42 20.46 6.15
CA SER A 169 -17.95 21.53 5.26
C SER A 169 -16.42 21.61 5.24
N PHE A 170 -15.88 22.31 4.25
CA PHE A 170 -14.43 22.58 4.18
C PHE A 170 -13.96 23.33 5.43
N LYS A 171 -12.94 22.78 6.08
CA LYS A 171 -12.18 23.42 7.16
C LYS A 171 -10.71 23.11 6.99
N TRP A 172 -9.87 23.92 7.62
CA TRP A 172 -8.44 23.65 7.66
C TRP A 172 -7.85 24.06 9.01
N LYS A 173 -6.68 23.48 9.31
CA LYS A 173 -5.86 23.85 10.45
C LYS A 173 -4.39 23.62 10.12
N VAL A 174 -3.52 24.26 10.88
CA VAL A 174 -2.08 23.98 10.88
C VAL A 174 -1.71 23.31 12.19
N ASN A 175 -0.97 22.21 12.13
CA ASN A 175 -0.51 21.53 13.33
C ASN A 175 0.77 22.19 13.91
N LYS A 176 1.24 21.69 15.06
CA LYS A 176 2.45 22.19 15.75
C LYS A 176 3.74 22.08 14.93
N PHE A 177 3.73 21.31 13.84
CA PHE A 177 4.86 21.09 12.94
C PHE A 177 4.75 21.90 11.65
N ASN A 178 3.86 22.91 11.59
CA ASN A 178 3.62 23.75 10.41
C ASN A 178 3.10 22.96 9.20
N GLN A 179 2.32 21.91 9.44
CA GLN A 179 1.73 21.09 8.39
C GLN A 179 0.24 21.39 8.26
N ILE A 180 -0.25 21.53 7.02
CA ILE A 180 -1.64 21.88 6.74
C ILE A 180 -2.49 20.60 6.74
N ILE A 181 -3.59 20.63 7.46
CA ILE A 181 -4.59 19.55 7.47
C ILE A 181 -5.90 20.16 6.98
N TYR A 182 -6.36 19.69 5.83
CA TYR A 182 -7.68 19.98 5.29
C TYR A 182 -8.69 18.97 5.80
N SER A 183 -9.92 19.43 5.97
CA SER A 183 -11.05 18.60 6.36
C SER A 183 -12.19 18.85 5.38
N PHE A 184 -12.71 17.78 4.79
CA PHE A 184 -13.77 17.82 3.79
C PHE A 184 -14.98 16.97 4.20
N PRO A 185 -16.20 17.30 3.71
CA PRO A 185 -17.36 16.45 3.90
C PRO A 185 -17.24 15.13 3.12
N LYS A 186 -17.81 14.05 3.65
CA LYS A 186 -17.84 12.74 2.98
C LYS A 186 -18.52 12.76 1.61
N SER A 187 -19.33 13.78 1.31
CA SER A 187 -20.01 13.99 0.03
C SER A 187 -19.04 14.19 -1.16
N ILE A 188 -17.76 14.51 -0.91
CA ILE A 188 -16.75 14.59 -1.98
C ILE A 188 -16.44 13.22 -2.60
N LEU A 189 -16.75 12.12 -1.90
CA LEU A 189 -16.44 10.78 -2.37
C LEU A 189 -17.51 10.28 -3.34
N PRO A 190 -17.13 9.79 -4.54
CA PRO A 190 -18.06 9.02 -5.36
C PRO A 190 -18.45 7.71 -4.67
N LYS A 191 -19.68 7.25 -4.96
CA LYS A 191 -20.13 5.92 -4.58
C LYS A 191 -19.50 4.89 -5.52
N ASN A 192 -18.29 4.46 -5.19
CA ASN A 192 -17.51 3.52 -5.99
C ASN A 192 -16.84 2.47 -5.08
N THR A 193 -16.69 1.23 -5.57
CA THR A 193 -16.10 0.10 -4.85
C THR A 193 -14.61 0.29 -4.54
N LEU A 194 -13.83 0.90 -5.45
CA LEU A 194 -12.45 1.34 -5.20
C LEU A 194 -12.37 2.26 -3.99
N VAL A 195 -13.17 3.33 -3.98
CA VAL A 195 -13.15 4.31 -2.88
C VAL A 195 -13.56 3.67 -1.56
N LYS A 196 -14.57 2.80 -1.56
CA LYS A 196 -15.01 2.07 -0.36
C LYS A 196 -13.91 1.20 0.26
N ASN A 197 -13.05 0.62 -0.58
CA ASN A 197 -11.95 -0.25 -0.15
C ASN A 197 -10.62 0.51 0.07
N THR A 198 -10.54 1.79 -0.29
CA THR A 198 -9.29 2.56 -0.19
C THR A 198 -9.07 3.09 1.22
N ASP A 199 -7.83 3.02 1.72
CA ASP A 199 -7.47 3.64 3.00
C ASP A 199 -7.03 5.09 2.85
N PHE A 200 -6.28 5.37 1.79
CA PHE A 200 -5.83 6.70 1.45
C PHE A 200 -5.50 6.81 -0.04
N ILE A 201 -5.57 8.04 -0.55
CA ILE A 201 -5.35 8.37 -1.95
C ILE A 201 -4.19 9.36 -2.04
N ASP A 202 -3.20 9.09 -2.87
CA ASP A 202 -2.23 10.09 -3.31
C ASP A 202 -2.84 10.92 -4.45
N LEU A 203 -3.25 12.15 -4.13
CA LEU A 203 -3.91 13.02 -5.09
C LEU A 203 -2.94 13.56 -6.15
N ASN A 204 -1.62 13.50 -5.90
CA ASN A 204 -0.64 13.93 -6.90
C ASN A 204 -0.48 12.87 -8.00
N ASN A 205 -0.44 11.59 -7.62
CA ASN A 205 -0.11 10.49 -8.52
C ASN A 205 -1.33 9.67 -8.97
N SER A 206 -2.54 10.00 -8.50
CA SER A 206 -3.77 9.24 -8.78
C SER A 206 -3.76 7.82 -8.22
N LEU A 207 -3.04 7.59 -7.12
CA LEU A 207 -2.83 6.25 -6.55
C LEU A 207 -3.74 6.01 -5.35
N PHE A 208 -4.46 4.89 -5.37
CA PHE A 208 -5.36 4.43 -4.33
C PHE A 208 -4.70 3.27 -3.60
N TYR A 209 -4.48 3.43 -2.29
CA TYR A 209 -3.78 2.44 -1.48
C TYR A 209 -4.75 1.67 -0.59
N ILE A 210 -4.57 0.35 -0.59
CA ILE A 210 -5.43 -0.58 0.13
C ILE A 210 -4.55 -1.51 0.95
N ASN A 211 -4.75 -1.51 2.27
CA ASN A 211 -4.29 -2.54 3.19
C ASN A 211 -5.51 -3.32 3.69
N SER A 212 -5.48 -4.64 3.57
CA SER A 212 -6.58 -5.52 4.00
C SER A 212 -6.04 -6.85 4.48
N GLN A 213 -6.65 -7.42 5.51
CA GLN A 213 -6.56 -8.86 5.72
C GLN A 213 -7.30 -9.59 4.61
N SER A 214 -6.76 -10.73 4.16
CA SER A 214 -7.39 -11.55 3.12
C SER A 214 -8.49 -12.43 3.71
N MET A 215 -9.63 -12.54 3.02
CA MET A 215 -10.66 -13.53 3.37
C MET A 215 -10.20 -14.98 3.15
N LEU A 216 -9.16 -15.20 2.33
CA LEU A 216 -8.65 -16.54 2.04
C LEU A 216 -7.82 -17.11 3.18
N ASN A 217 -7.15 -16.23 3.93
CA ASN A 217 -6.23 -16.58 5.01
C ASN A 217 -5.94 -15.32 5.85
N GLU A 218 -6.21 -15.38 7.15
CA GLU A 218 -6.01 -14.25 8.07
C GLU A 218 -4.56 -13.78 8.19
N ASN A 219 -3.60 -14.67 7.96
CA ASN A 219 -2.18 -14.36 8.00
C ASN A 219 -1.69 -13.68 6.72
N LEU A 220 -2.48 -13.73 5.63
CA LEU A 220 -2.21 -13.05 4.38
C LEU A 220 -2.72 -11.61 4.42
N THR A 221 -1.81 -10.65 4.31
CA THR A 221 -2.12 -9.23 4.13
C THR A 221 -2.05 -8.88 2.65
N LEU A 222 -3.11 -8.25 2.14
CA LEU A 222 -3.19 -7.68 0.80
C LEU A 222 -2.80 -6.21 0.88
N GLU A 223 -1.69 -5.86 0.23
CA GLU A 223 -1.21 -4.49 0.11
C GLU A 223 -1.25 -4.11 -1.37
N PHE A 224 -2.28 -3.37 -1.78
CA PHE A 224 -2.49 -3.00 -3.16
C PHE A 224 -2.31 -1.50 -3.41
N CYS A 225 -1.96 -1.19 -4.65
CA CYS A 225 -1.97 0.13 -5.23
C CYS A 225 -2.72 0.08 -6.58
N ILE A 226 -3.61 1.04 -6.81
CA ILE A 226 -4.40 1.14 -8.04
C ILE A 226 -4.27 2.57 -8.57
N SER A 227 -3.95 2.73 -9.85
CA SER A 227 -3.97 4.03 -10.52
C SER A 227 -5.35 4.29 -11.13
N ASN A 228 -6.01 5.38 -10.73
CA ASN A 228 -7.28 5.76 -11.33
C ASN A 228 -7.45 7.29 -11.38
N GLU A 229 -7.03 7.87 -12.51
CA GLU A 229 -7.07 9.32 -12.71
C GLU A 229 -8.50 9.88 -12.76
N ASN A 230 -9.45 9.15 -13.36
CA ASN A 230 -10.84 9.60 -13.49
C ASN A 230 -11.49 9.79 -12.11
N ILE A 231 -11.39 8.79 -11.23
CA ILE A 231 -11.95 8.87 -9.88
C ILE A 231 -11.24 9.95 -9.06
N LYS A 232 -9.90 10.05 -9.18
CA LYS A 232 -9.13 11.12 -8.52
C LYS A 232 -9.59 12.51 -8.97
N ASN A 233 -9.81 12.71 -10.26
CA ASN A 233 -10.26 13.99 -10.81
C ASN A 233 -11.67 14.34 -10.33
N GLU A 234 -12.60 13.39 -10.28
CA GLU A 234 -13.93 13.61 -9.72
C GLU A 234 -13.87 14.05 -8.24
N ILE A 235 -13.01 13.41 -7.45
CA ILE A 235 -12.78 13.78 -6.04
C ILE A 235 -12.19 15.19 -5.96
N LEU A 236 -11.16 15.51 -6.75
CA LEU A 236 -10.54 16.82 -6.76
C LEU A 236 -11.51 17.93 -7.17
N GLU A 237 -12.36 17.71 -8.17
CA GLU A 237 -13.38 18.67 -8.59
C GLU A 237 -14.33 18.99 -7.43
N LYS A 238 -14.81 17.97 -6.71
CA LYS A 238 -15.67 18.19 -5.53
C LYS A 238 -14.92 18.88 -4.39
N MET A 239 -13.65 18.56 -4.14
CA MET A 239 -12.82 19.25 -3.16
C MET A 239 -12.63 20.74 -3.52
N ILE A 240 -12.37 21.04 -4.80
CA ILE A 240 -12.24 22.41 -5.31
C ILE A 240 -13.54 23.18 -5.08
N LEU A 241 -14.70 22.59 -5.40
CA LEU A 241 -16.00 23.21 -5.16
C LEU A 241 -16.24 23.51 -3.68
N GLU A 242 -15.88 22.60 -2.77
CA GLU A 242 -16.02 22.82 -1.33
C GLU A 242 -15.11 23.94 -0.82
N ILE A 243 -13.89 24.07 -1.34
CA ILE A 243 -13.01 25.21 -1.03
C ILE A 243 -13.60 26.51 -1.57
N GLN A 244 -14.11 26.52 -2.81
CA GLN A 244 -14.68 27.71 -3.44
C GLN A 244 -15.95 28.22 -2.76
N LYS A 245 -16.75 27.31 -2.18
CA LYS A 245 -17.92 27.67 -1.37
C LYS A 245 -17.55 28.22 0.01
N SER A 246 -16.32 27.99 0.48
CA SER A 246 -15.88 28.52 1.75
C SER A 246 -15.70 30.04 1.67
N GLU A 247 -16.09 30.75 2.72
CA GLU A 247 -15.85 32.19 2.86
C GLU A 247 -14.40 32.49 3.30
N ASP A 248 -13.48 31.52 3.15
CA ASP A 248 -12.09 31.69 3.57
C ASP A 248 -11.35 32.67 2.65
N PRO A 249 -10.75 33.75 3.20
CA PRO A 249 -10.05 34.75 2.39
C PRO A 249 -8.81 34.21 1.67
N LEU A 250 -8.28 33.05 2.08
CA LEU A 250 -7.11 32.37 1.53
C LEU A 250 -7.47 31.24 0.55
N ASN A 251 -8.71 31.21 0.03
CA ASN A 251 -9.19 30.15 -0.87
C ASN A 251 -8.23 29.80 -2.02
N ASN A 252 -7.64 30.78 -2.71
CA ASN A 252 -6.70 30.56 -3.81
C ASN A 252 -5.41 29.87 -3.34
N TRP A 253 -4.92 30.18 -2.14
CA TRP A 253 -3.76 29.48 -1.56
C TRP A 253 -4.09 28.04 -1.25
N HIS A 254 -5.30 27.76 -0.73
CA HIS A 254 -5.76 26.39 -0.48
C HIS A 254 -5.90 25.60 -1.78
N LEU A 255 -6.48 26.22 -2.81
CA LEU A 255 -6.61 25.64 -4.14
C LEU A 255 -5.25 25.37 -4.78
N PHE A 256 -4.31 26.31 -4.70
CA PHE A 256 -2.93 26.11 -5.16
C PHE A 256 -2.24 24.97 -4.39
N ASN A 257 -2.41 24.89 -3.07
CA ASN A 257 -1.81 23.84 -2.27
C ASN A 257 -2.31 22.44 -2.63
N LEU A 258 -3.62 22.32 -2.92
CA LEU A 258 -4.29 21.08 -3.29
C LEU A 258 -3.97 20.65 -4.73
N THR A 259 -3.98 21.60 -5.67
CA THR A 259 -3.92 21.29 -7.12
C THR A 259 -2.54 21.50 -7.74
N LYS A 260 -1.67 22.27 -7.08
CA LYS A 260 -0.43 22.84 -7.63
C LYS A 260 -0.64 23.69 -8.89
N ASP A 261 -1.88 24.12 -9.16
CA ASP A 261 -2.20 24.92 -10.34
C ASP A 261 -1.87 26.39 -10.13
N LEU A 262 -0.89 26.87 -10.91
CA LEU A 262 -0.40 28.25 -10.88
C LEU A 262 -1.47 29.30 -11.18
N ARG A 263 -2.60 28.94 -11.80
CA ARG A 263 -3.72 29.87 -12.04
C ARG A 263 -4.26 30.46 -10.74
N TYR A 264 -4.35 29.67 -9.67
CA TYR A 264 -4.83 30.17 -8.38
C TYR A 264 -3.85 31.17 -7.76
N LEU A 265 -2.55 30.92 -7.89
CA LEU A 265 -1.51 31.83 -7.41
C LEU A 265 -1.53 33.16 -8.19
N LYS A 266 -1.77 33.11 -9.51
CA LYS A 266 -1.98 34.32 -10.34
C LYS A 266 -3.22 35.12 -9.91
N ASN A 267 -4.34 34.45 -9.65
CA ASN A 267 -5.56 35.10 -9.18
C ASN A 267 -5.35 35.82 -7.85
N GLU A 268 -4.55 35.21 -6.98
CA GLU A 268 -4.19 35.81 -5.69
C GLU A 268 -3.31 37.05 -5.86
N LEU A 269 -2.31 37.00 -6.73
CA LEU A 269 -1.48 38.18 -7.03
C LEU A 269 -2.29 39.35 -7.59
N LEU A 270 -3.30 39.08 -8.43
CA LEU A 270 -4.23 40.11 -8.91
C LEU A 270 -5.05 40.71 -7.77
N LYS A 271 -5.52 39.88 -6.82
CA LYS A 271 -6.26 40.33 -5.64
C LYS A 271 -5.41 41.26 -4.76
N ILE A 272 -4.14 40.92 -4.54
CA ILE A 272 -3.19 41.74 -3.78
C ILE A 272 -2.92 43.06 -4.51
N LYS A 273 -2.65 43.01 -5.82
CA LYS A 273 -2.38 44.23 -6.62
C LYS A 273 -3.54 45.22 -6.57
N ASN A 274 -4.77 44.71 -6.46
CA ASN A 274 -5.98 45.51 -6.41
C ASN A 274 -6.40 45.88 -4.97
N SER A 275 -5.70 45.40 -3.93
CA SER A 275 -5.95 45.80 -2.55
C SER A 275 -5.12 47.04 -2.17
N SER A 276 -5.55 47.75 -1.13
CA SER A 276 -4.80 48.87 -0.55
C SER A 276 -3.60 48.41 0.30
N ASP A 277 -3.46 47.11 0.54
CA ASP A 277 -2.40 46.56 1.37
C ASP A 277 -1.09 46.46 0.61
N SER A 278 0.03 46.67 1.29
CA SER A 278 1.33 46.38 0.67
C SER A 278 1.46 44.87 0.43
N VAL A 279 2.01 44.49 -0.72
CA VAL A 279 2.28 43.09 -1.09
C VAL A 279 3.05 42.37 0.02
N GLU A 280 4.05 43.03 0.60
CA GLU A 280 4.86 42.48 1.68
C GLU A 280 4.05 42.20 2.95
N SER A 281 3.16 43.12 3.35
CA SER A 281 2.29 42.94 4.52
C SER A 281 1.33 41.77 4.31
N TYR A 282 0.73 41.69 3.12
CA TYR A 282 -0.16 40.59 2.77
C TYR A 282 0.55 39.23 2.82
N LEU A 283 1.70 39.12 2.17
CA LEU A 283 2.47 37.86 2.14
C LEU A 283 2.93 37.45 3.53
N LYS A 284 3.36 38.40 4.39
CA LYS A 284 3.68 38.12 5.80
C LYS A 284 2.48 37.57 6.56
N ASP A 285 1.28 38.09 6.34
CA ASP A 285 0.05 37.58 6.95
C ASP A 285 -0.27 36.16 6.47
N VAL A 286 -0.21 35.91 5.15
CA VAL A 286 -0.40 34.56 4.57
C VAL A 286 0.60 33.57 5.15
N TYR A 287 1.89 33.92 5.20
CA TYR A 287 2.94 33.08 5.77
C TYR A 287 2.71 32.83 7.26
N SER A 288 2.27 33.84 8.00
CA SER A 288 1.95 33.70 9.42
C SER A 288 0.80 32.70 9.64
N LYS A 289 -0.25 32.76 8.80
CA LYS A 289 -1.45 31.91 8.89
C LYS A 289 -1.23 30.49 8.38
N LEU A 290 -0.63 30.32 7.20
CA LEU A 290 -0.43 29.01 6.57
C LEU A 290 0.88 28.33 6.98
N LYS A 291 1.78 29.05 7.66
CA LYS A 291 3.12 28.58 8.07
C LYS A 291 3.93 27.96 6.92
N ARG A 292 3.73 28.48 5.71
CA ARG A 292 4.47 28.12 4.49
C ARG A 292 5.16 29.32 3.92
N ASN A 293 6.35 29.12 3.34
CA ASN A 293 7.05 30.11 2.54
C ASN A 293 6.74 29.81 1.07
N TYR A 294 6.20 30.80 0.34
CA TYR A 294 5.87 30.73 -1.08
C TYR A 294 6.80 31.60 -1.96
N ASP A 295 7.89 32.13 -1.40
CA ASP A 295 8.77 33.09 -2.07
C ASP A 295 9.34 32.49 -3.37
N LYS A 296 9.75 31.21 -3.31
CA LYS A 296 10.30 30.50 -4.48
C LYS A 296 9.26 30.32 -5.58
N GLU A 297 8.04 29.94 -5.22
CA GLU A 297 6.94 29.76 -6.16
C GLU A 297 6.54 31.09 -6.81
N LEU A 298 6.54 32.18 -6.03
CA LEU A 298 6.26 33.53 -6.51
C LEU A 298 7.34 34.06 -7.44
N GLU A 299 8.63 33.90 -7.10
CA GLU A 299 9.75 34.27 -7.97
C GLU A 299 9.66 33.60 -9.35
N ASN A 300 9.29 32.33 -9.38
CA ASN A 300 9.16 31.58 -10.63
C ASN A 300 8.00 32.10 -11.50
N LEU A 301 6.91 32.60 -10.90
CA LEU A 301 5.81 33.20 -11.65
C LEU A 301 6.21 34.49 -12.34
N TYR A 302 6.94 35.37 -11.67
CA TYR A 302 7.42 36.64 -12.25
C TYR A 302 8.38 36.44 -13.42
N ARG A 303 9.01 35.26 -13.55
CA ARG A 303 9.87 34.92 -14.69
C ARG A 303 9.08 34.44 -15.91
N ILE A 304 7.82 34.07 -15.73
CA ILE A 304 6.94 33.47 -16.77
C ILE A 304 5.86 34.46 -17.24
N SER A 305 5.57 35.51 -16.45
CA SER A 305 4.72 36.65 -16.82
C SER A 305 5.50 37.74 -17.56
#